data_AF-A0A7W0W543-F1
#
_entry.id   AF-A0A7W0W543-F1
#
_cell.length_a   1.000
_cell.length_b   1.000
_cell.length_c   1.000
_cell.angle_alpha   90.00
_cell.angle_beta   90.00
_cell.angle_gamma   90.00
#
_symmetry.space_group_name_H-M   'P 1'
#
loop_
_entity.id
_entity.type
_entity.pdbx_description
1 polymer ?
#
loop_
_entity_poly.entity_id
_entity_poly.type
_entity_poly.pdbx_seq_one_letter_code
_entity_poly.pdbx_strand_id
1 'polypeptide(L)'
;MLEVTAQSDPELDTADTVDGPHLWYTASRYLALLVAWVATSGSLFFSEVLHWIPCSLCWYQRILMYPLSVVLAVGLWRRDPKMHTYVLPFTLAGAAVALYHYMIQKSDWLAPPVCSVGVPCTVDYINWLGFITIPFLALTAFLLINILVLIAATFTGEPDIDTAVQAAPAWRLDAGRIAVVVIIVGVVLAFVAGAQFV
;
A
#
# COMPACT_ATOMS: atom_id res chain seq x y z
N MET A 1 -10.68 46.97 -39.78
CA MET A 1 -11.71 45.92 -39.60
C MET A 1 -11.16 44.68 -40.26
N LEU A 2 -10.30 43.94 -39.55
CA LEU A 2 -9.79 42.65 -39.97
C LEU A 2 -10.38 41.63 -38.99
N GLU A 3 -11.22 40.75 -39.52
CA GLU A 3 -11.80 39.63 -38.79
C GLU A 3 -10.67 38.64 -38.50
N VAL A 4 -10.31 38.52 -37.22
CA VAL A 4 -9.47 37.45 -36.70
C VAL A 4 -10.33 36.18 -36.74
N THR A 5 -10.22 35.42 -37.81
CA THR A 5 -10.74 34.05 -37.87
C THR A 5 -9.95 33.22 -36.87
N ALA A 6 -10.58 32.90 -35.73
CA ALA A 6 -10.09 31.91 -34.79
C ALA A 6 -10.06 30.56 -35.50
N GLN A 7 -8.90 30.26 -36.07
CA GLN A 7 -8.52 28.95 -36.58
C GLN A 7 -8.68 27.94 -35.45
N SER A 8 -9.62 27.01 -35.60
CA SER A 8 -9.65 25.78 -34.83
C SER A 8 -8.42 24.96 -35.22
N ASP A 9 -7.37 24.96 -34.41
CA ASP A 9 -6.33 23.95 -34.50
C ASP A 9 -6.88 22.65 -33.92
N PRO A 10 -7.11 21.59 -34.73
CA PRO A 10 -7.55 20.27 -34.25
C PRO A 10 -6.36 19.42 -33.78
N GLU A 11 -5.16 19.99 -33.80
CA GLU A 11 -3.89 19.34 -33.48
C GLU A 11 -3.48 19.67 -32.03
N LEU A 12 -4.44 19.64 -31.10
CA LEU A 12 -4.07 19.52 -29.68
C LEU A 12 -3.53 18.10 -29.50
N ASP A 13 -2.22 18.05 -29.48
CA ASP A 13 -1.36 16.91 -29.24
C ASP A 13 -1.96 15.88 -28.27
N THR A 14 -2.66 14.89 -28.81
CA THR A 14 -3.15 13.73 -28.05
C THR A 14 -2.05 12.70 -27.86
N ALA A 15 -0.88 12.88 -28.48
CA ALA A 15 0.27 11.98 -28.36
C ALA A 15 1.16 12.34 -27.16
N ASP A 16 1.23 13.62 -26.76
CA ASP A 16 1.92 14.05 -25.53
C ASP A 16 1.14 13.73 -24.23
N THR A 17 -0.10 13.26 -24.31
CA THR A 17 -0.89 12.86 -23.11
C THR A 17 -0.44 11.54 -22.46
N VAL A 18 0.54 10.87 -23.05
CA VAL A 18 1.27 9.79 -22.37
C VAL A 18 2.55 10.36 -21.80
N ASP A 19 2.40 11.29 -20.87
CA ASP A 19 3.49 11.73 -20.01
C ASP A 19 4.03 10.51 -19.25
N GLY A 20 5.09 9.91 -19.81
CA GLY A 20 5.89 8.87 -19.17
C GLY A 20 6.14 9.14 -17.68
N PRO A 21 6.38 10.40 -17.25
CA PRO A 21 6.47 10.74 -15.84
C PRO A 21 5.19 10.64 -15.01
N HIS A 22 4.05 11.13 -15.51
CA HIS A 22 2.82 11.13 -14.74
C HIS A 22 2.25 9.71 -14.56
N LEU A 23 2.52 8.80 -15.51
CA LEU A 23 2.08 7.41 -15.43
C LEU A 23 2.79 6.64 -14.31
N TRP A 24 4.12 6.73 -14.19
CA TRP A 24 4.83 5.99 -13.13
C TRP A 24 4.51 6.57 -11.73
N TYR A 25 4.22 7.87 -11.63
CA TYR A 25 3.80 8.51 -10.38
C TYR A 25 2.46 7.96 -9.91
N THR A 26 1.50 7.96 -10.83
CA THR A 26 0.15 7.55 -10.57
C THR A 26 0.11 6.05 -10.28
N ALA A 27 0.78 5.23 -11.09
CA ALA A 27 0.85 3.79 -10.92
C ALA A 27 1.49 3.38 -9.59
N SER A 28 2.62 4.00 -9.19
CA SER A 28 3.32 3.64 -7.95
C SER A 28 2.45 3.78 -6.70
N ARG A 29 1.60 4.82 -6.64
CA ARG A 29 0.69 5.04 -5.50
C ARG A 29 -0.47 4.05 -5.46
N TYR A 30 -1.07 3.72 -6.60
CA TYR A 30 -2.12 2.70 -6.67
C TYR A 30 -1.58 1.30 -6.38
N LEU A 31 -0.35 0.99 -6.82
CA LEU A 31 0.34 -0.25 -6.46
C LEU A 31 0.61 -0.33 -4.96
N ALA A 32 1.05 0.77 -4.34
CA ALA A 32 1.25 0.81 -2.89
C ALA A 32 -0.06 0.54 -2.12
N LEU A 33 -1.18 1.11 -2.59
CA LEU A 33 -2.51 0.83 -2.05
C LEU A 33 -2.89 -0.65 -2.19
N LEU A 34 -2.70 -1.22 -3.39
CA LEU A 34 -3.00 -2.63 -3.66
C LEU A 34 -2.22 -3.54 -2.72
N VAL A 35 -0.90 -3.34 -2.59
CA VAL A 35 -0.04 -4.13 -1.71
C VAL A 35 -0.49 -4.02 -0.25
N ALA A 36 -0.82 -2.80 0.23
CA ALA A 36 -1.28 -2.59 1.60
C ALA A 36 -2.60 -3.32 1.90
N TRP A 37 -3.56 -3.28 0.97
CA TRP A 37 -4.85 -3.95 1.12
C TRP A 37 -4.75 -5.47 1.02
N VAL A 38 -3.92 -5.98 0.10
CA VAL A 38 -3.66 -7.42 -0.03
C VAL A 38 -2.97 -7.94 1.23
N ALA A 39 -1.96 -7.23 1.74
CA ALA A 39 -1.30 -7.62 2.98
C ALA A 39 -2.29 -7.61 4.15
N THR A 40 -3.15 -6.59 4.26
CA THR A 40 -4.12 -6.45 5.37
C THR A 40 -5.13 -7.58 5.34
N SER A 41 -5.68 -7.87 4.16
CA SER A 41 -6.64 -8.95 3.95
C SER A 41 -6.00 -10.33 4.17
N GLY A 42 -4.76 -10.53 3.71
CA GLY A 42 -4.00 -11.76 3.96
C GLY A 42 -3.75 -11.99 5.45
N SER A 43 -3.40 -10.94 6.20
CA SER A 43 -3.26 -11.01 7.66
C SER A 43 -4.57 -11.39 8.36
N LEU A 44 -5.72 -10.90 7.88
CA LEU A 44 -7.03 -11.33 8.39
C LEU A 44 -7.33 -12.78 8.02
N PHE A 45 -6.99 -13.19 6.81
CA PHE A 45 -7.25 -14.54 6.30
C PHE A 45 -6.61 -15.62 7.17
N PHE A 46 -5.34 -15.42 7.53
CA PHE A 46 -4.64 -16.34 8.43
C PHE A 46 -5.28 -16.45 9.82
N SER A 47 -5.90 -15.36 10.30
CA SER A 47 -6.51 -15.32 11.64
C SER A 47 -7.92 -15.90 11.66
N GLU A 48 -8.76 -15.58 10.67
CA GLU A 48 -10.18 -15.94 10.66
C GLU A 48 -10.45 -17.28 9.98
N VAL A 49 -9.77 -17.56 8.87
CA VAL A 49 -10.04 -18.77 8.06
C VAL A 49 -9.16 -19.93 8.52
N LEU A 50 -7.88 -19.66 8.76
CA LEU A 50 -6.92 -20.69 9.18
C LEU A 50 -6.76 -20.79 10.70
N HIS A 51 -7.44 -19.94 11.46
CA HIS A 51 -7.45 -19.91 12.93
C HIS A 51 -6.04 -19.87 13.57
N TRP A 52 -5.08 -19.19 12.93
CA TRP A 52 -3.74 -19.02 13.50
C TRP A 52 -3.72 -17.88 14.50
N ILE A 53 -3.32 -18.20 15.73
CA ILE A 53 -3.21 -17.23 16.81
C ILE A 53 -1.95 -16.37 16.57
N PRO A 54 -2.07 -15.03 16.46
CA PRO A 54 -0.91 -14.19 16.27
C PRO A 54 -0.06 -14.11 17.54
N CYS A 55 1.25 -14.14 17.40
CA CYS A 55 2.17 -13.83 18.49
C CYS A 55 2.20 -12.31 18.76
N SER A 56 2.81 -11.89 19.87
CA SER A 56 2.89 -10.47 20.26
C SER A 56 3.62 -9.61 19.22
N LEU A 57 4.67 -10.11 18.57
CA LEU A 57 5.37 -9.41 17.49
C LEU A 57 4.51 -9.26 16.23
N CYS A 58 3.79 -10.32 15.83
CA CYS A 58 2.83 -10.23 14.72
C CYS A 58 1.73 -9.21 15.02
N TRP A 59 1.29 -9.13 16.28
CA TRP A 59 0.29 -8.13 16.68
C TRP A 59 0.81 -6.70 16.50
N TYR A 60 2.06 -6.41 16.85
CA TYR A 60 2.68 -5.11 16.56
C TYR A 60 2.75 -4.81 15.06
N GLN A 61 3.07 -5.80 14.22
CA GLN A 61 3.04 -5.64 12.77
C GLN A 61 1.63 -5.27 12.26
N ARG A 62 0.58 -5.91 12.80
CA ARG A 62 -0.83 -5.60 12.46
C ARG A 62 -1.22 -4.16 12.83
N ILE A 63 -0.81 -3.68 14.01
CA ILE A 63 -1.08 -2.29 14.43
C ILE A 63 -0.47 -1.28 13.47
N LEU A 64 0.71 -1.57 12.94
CA LEU A 64 1.37 -0.66 12.00
C LEU A 64 0.76 -0.75 10.60
N MET A 65 0.30 -1.93 10.19
CA MET A 65 -0.19 -2.17 8.84
C MET A 65 -1.64 -1.72 8.61
N TYR A 66 -2.52 -1.88 9.58
CA TYR A 66 -3.96 -1.60 9.39
C TYR A 66 -4.27 -0.11 9.24
N PRO A 67 -3.68 0.80 10.03
CA PRO A 67 -3.81 2.23 9.79
C PRO A 67 -3.19 2.64 8.45
N LEU A 68 -2.11 1.97 8.03
CA LEU A 68 -1.40 2.30 6.80
C LEU A 68 -2.27 2.14 5.55
N SER A 69 -3.04 1.06 5.45
CA SER A 69 -3.94 0.82 4.31
C SER A 69 -5.05 1.88 4.22
N VAL A 70 -5.56 2.33 5.37
CA VAL A 70 -6.54 3.42 5.45
C VAL A 70 -5.91 4.77 5.11
N VAL A 71 -4.73 5.08 5.65
CA VAL A 71 -4.01 6.33 5.39
C VAL A 71 -3.66 6.45 3.90
N LEU A 72 -3.21 5.36 3.26
CA LEU A 72 -2.97 5.33 1.82
C LEU A 72 -4.26 5.57 1.03
N ALA A 73 -5.37 4.93 1.40
CA ALA A 73 -6.66 5.13 0.74
C ALA A 73 -7.14 6.59 0.84
N VAL A 74 -7.06 7.17 2.03
CA VAL A 74 -7.47 8.57 2.28
C VAL A 74 -6.54 9.55 1.57
N GLY A 75 -5.22 9.33 1.60
CA GLY A 75 -4.24 10.18 0.91
C GLY A 75 -4.46 10.20 -0.60
N LEU A 76 -4.82 9.05 -1.19
CA LEU A 76 -5.18 8.95 -2.61
C LEU A 76 -6.53 9.60 -2.91
N TRP A 77 -7.52 9.46 -2.02
CA TRP A 77 -8.82 10.11 -2.17
C TRP A 77 -8.75 11.64 -2.15
N ARG A 78 -7.86 12.17 -1.31
CA ARG A 78 -7.57 13.61 -1.16
C ARG A 78 -6.57 14.14 -2.19
N ARG A 79 -5.93 13.26 -2.96
CA ARG A 79 -4.84 13.59 -3.88
C ARG A 79 -3.67 14.32 -3.21
N ASP A 80 -3.41 14.01 -1.95
CA ASP A 80 -2.37 14.71 -1.18
C ASP A 80 -0.96 14.38 -1.73
N PRO A 81 -0.21 15.35 -2.29
CA PRO A 81 1.13 15.08 -2.82
C PRO A 81 2.14 14.74 -1.71
N LYS A 82 1.86 15.18 -0.47
CA LYS A 82 2.67 14.95 0.73
C LYS A 82 2.30 13.69 1.51
N MET A 83 1.57 12.74 0.90
CA MET A 83 1.19 11.47 1.52
C MET A 83 2.41 10.68 2.04
N HIS A 84 3.55 10.79 1.36
CA HIS A 84 4.80 10.11 1.74
C HIS A 84 5.26 10.43 3.16
N THR A 85 5.04 11.65 3.67
CA THR A 85 5.47 12.06 5.02
C THR A 85 4.78 11.26 6.13
N TYR A 86 3.53 10.83 5.92
CA TYR A 86 2.78 10.05 6.89
C TYR A 86 3.00 8.55 6.75
N VAL A 87 3.24 8.08 5.52
CA VAL A 87 3.37 6.64 5.22
C VAL A 87 4.76 6.10 5.56
N LEU A 88 5.82 6.87 5.29
CA LEU A 88 7.22 6.47 5.56
C LEU A 88 7.52 6.07 7.00
N PRO A 89 7.12 6.84 8.05
CA PRO A 89 7.42 6.42 9.42
C PRO A 89 6.73 5.10 9.80
N PHE A 90 5.52 4.87 9.28
CA PHE A 90 4.78 3.62 9.52
C PHE A 90 5.43 2.42 8.82
N THR A 91 5.79 2.55 7.54
CA THR A 91 6.43 1.46 6.79
C THR A 91 7.80 1.13 7.35
N LEU A 92 8.58 2.13 7.77
CA LEU A 92 9.91 1.92 8.34
C LEU A 92 9.83 1.24 9.71
N ALA A 93 8.91 1.67 10.58
CA ALA A 93 8.67 1.01 11.86
C ALA A 93 8.18 -0.44 11.66
N GLY A 94 7.26 -0.66 10.72
CA GLY A 94 6.74 -1.99 10.38
C GLY A 94 7.84 -2.91 9.85
N ALA A 95 8.68 -2.41 8.95
CA ALA A 95 9.83 -3.14 8.42
C ALA A 95 10.85 -3.49 9.51
N ALA A 96 11.14 -2.58 10.45
CA ALA A 96 12.04 -2.86 11.56
C ALA A 96 11.51 -3.98 12.48
N VAL A 97 10.22 -3.94 12.83
CA VAL A 97 9.58 -4.99 13.64
C VAL A 97 9.53 -6.33 12.88
N ALA A 98 9.24 -6.31 11.59
CA ALA A 98 9.21 -7.51 10.75
C ALA A 98 10.60 -8.14 10.58
N LEU A 99 11.63 -7.31 10.39
CA LEU A 99 13.02 -7.76 10.33
C LEU A 99 13.45 -8.39 11.66
N TYR A 100 13.14 -7.74 12.78
CA TYR A 100 13.43 -8.28 14.11
C TYR A 100 12.73 -9.64 14.34
N HIS A 101 11.47 -9.76 13.95
CA HIS A 101 10.72 -11.02 14.04
C HIS A 101 11.34 -12.11 13.16
N TYR A 102 11.74 -11.77 11.93
CA TYR A 102 12.39 -12.72 11.04
C TYR A 102 13.74 -13.22 11.59
N MET A 103 14.53 -12.31 12.17
CA MET A 103 15.81 -12.67 12.80
C MET A 103 15.63 -13.61 13.99
N ILE A 104 14.59 -13.43 14.81
CA ILE A 104 14.35 -14.32 15.97
C ILE A 104 13.89 -15.72 15.58
N GLN A 105 13.26 -15.87 14.41
CA GLN A 105 12.82 -17.17 13.90
C GLN A 105 13.97 -17.95 13.24
N LYS A 106 14.89 -17.26 12.58
CA LYS A 106 15.99 -17.89 11.80
C LYS A 106 17.32 -17.91 12.51
N SER A 107 17.52 -17.08 13.52
CA SER A 107 18.75 -17.06 14.31
C SER A 107 18.44 -17.31 15.78
N ASP A 108 19.13 -18.29 16.36
CA ASP A 108 19.13 -18.54 17.82
C ASP A 108 19.94 -17.48 18.59
N TRP A 109 20.49 -16.48 17.87
CA TRP A 109 21.36 -15.45 18.44
C TRP A 109 20.58 -14.44 19.30
N LEU A 110 19.29 -14.25 19.03
CA LEU A 110 18.42 -13.36 19.79
C LEU A 110 17.44 -14.20 20.61
N ALA A 111 17.56 -14.11 21.93
CA ALA A 111 16.62 -14.79 22.83
C ALA A 111 15.20 -14.21 22.64
N PRO A 112 14.16 -15.07 22.53
CA PRO A 112 12.78 -14.59 22.52
C PRO A 112 12.46 -13.86 23.82
N PRO A 113 11.56 -12.86 23.79
CA PRO A 113 11.13 -12.18 25.00
C PRO A 113 10.60 -13.21 26.01
N VAL A 114 11.24 -13.25 27.18
CA VAL A 114 10.99 -14.22 28.28
C VAL A 114 9.57 -14.15 28.85
N CYS A 115 8.84 -13.07 28.57
CA CYS A 115 7.43 -12.92 28.91
C CYS A 115 6.62 -12.76 27.63
N SER A 116 6.12 -13.87 27.09
CA SER A 116 5.12 -13.86 26.02
C SER A 116 3.80 -14.41 26.55
N VAL A 117 2.71 -13.65 26.34
CA VAL A 117 1.36 -14.10 26.64
C VAL A 117 0.82 -14.77 25.38
N GLY A 118 0.57 -16.09 25.43
CA GLY A 118 0.07 -16.88 24.31
C GLY A 118 1.14 -17.71 23.60
N VAL A 119 1.07 -17.78 22.27
CA VAL A 119 2.00 -18.59 21.45
C VAL A 119 3.37 -17.92 21.29
N PRO A 120 4.48 -18.69 21.37
CA PRO A 120 5.82 -18.13 21.24
C PRO A 120 6.07 -17.55 19.84
N CYS A 121 6.80 -16.44 19.77
CA CYS A 121 7.15 -15.79 18.49
C CYS A 121 8.14 -16.60 17.63
N THR A 122 8.68 -17.70 18.17
CA THR A 122 9.59 -18.62 17.49
C THR A 122 8.86 -19.73 16.73
N VAL A 123 7.52 -19.79 16.81
CA VAL A 123 6.72 -20.80 16.12
C VAL A 123 6.47 -20.37 14.67
N ASP A 124 6.88 -21.24 13.75
CA ASP A 124 6.68 -21.06 12.31
C ASP A 124 5.42 -21.82 11.84
N TYR A 125 4.31 -21.11 11.63
CA TYR A 125 3.07 -21.68 11.09
C TYR A 125 3.18 -22.06 9.59
N ILE A 126 3.92 -21.25 8.82
CA ILE A 126 4.22 -21.52 7.41
C ILE A 126 5.73 -21.59 7.28
N ASN A 127 6.21 -22.70 6.71
CA ASN A 127 7.60 -22.84 6.30
C ASN A 127 7.71 -23.57 4.96
N TRP A 128 7.15 -22.95 3.91
CA TRP A 128 6.96 -23.61 2.61
C TRP A 128 8.28 -23.93 1.87
N LEU A 129 9.32 -23.13 2.09
CA LEU A 129 10.64 -23.26 1.45
C LEU A 129 11.82 -23.23 2.43
N GLY A 130 11.60 -23.43 3.72
CA GLY A 130 12.66 -23.26 4.73
C GLY A 130 13.01 -21.80 5.02
N PHE A 131 12.44 -20.82 4.30
CA PHE A 131 12.77 -19.39 4.37
C PHE A 131 11.54 -18.45 4.36
N ILE A 132 10.48 -18.81 3.62
CA ILE A 132 9.27 -17.99 3.53
C ILE A 132 8.40 -18.22 4.77
N THR A 133 8.53 -17.32 5.74
CA THR A 133 7.69 -17.25 6.94
C THR A 133 6.73 -16.05 6.85
N ILE A 134 5.71 -16.04 7.72
CA ILE A 134 4.75 -14.94 7.83
C ILE A 134 5.44 -13.57 8.02
N PRO A 135 6.41 -13.39 8.95
CA PRO A 135 7.10 -12.12 9.08
C PRO A 135 7.94 -11.73 7.86
N PHE A 136 8.44 -12.69 7.09
CA PHE A 136 9.13 -12.39 5.83
C PHE A 136 8.16 -11.78 4.80
N LEU A 137 6.95 -12.30 4.68
CA LEU A 137 5.90 -11.74 3.82
C LEU A 137 5.48 -10.32 4.26
N ALA A 138 5.39 -10.09 5.57
CA ALA A 138 5.12 -8.75 6.10
C ALA A 138 6.28 -7.78 5.81
N LEU A 139 7.53 -8.23 5.97
CA LEU A 139 8.72 -7.44 5.67
C LEU A 139 8.75 -7.03 4.19
N THR A 140 8.52 -7.96 3.26
CA THR A 140 8.50 -7.65 1.83
C THR A 140 7.38 -6.68 1.48
N ALA A 141 6.19 -6.82 2.07
CA ALA A 141 5.10 -5.87 1.88
C ALA A 141 5.46 -4.45 2.35
N PHE A 142 6.02 -4.30 3.56
CA PHE A 142 6.43 -2.99 4.06
C PHE A 142 7.56 -2.36 3.22
N LEU A 143 8.53 -3.15 2.76
CA LEU A 143 9.60 -2.68 1.90
C LEU A 143 9.08 -2.26 0.52
N LEU A 144 8.17 -3.03 -0.08
CA LEU A 144 7.55 -2.68 -1.35
C LEU A 144 6.78 -1.36 -1.25
N ILE A 145 5.95 -1.20 -0.22
CA ILE A 145 5.20 0.06 0.00
C ILE A 145 6.19 1.22 0.21
N ASN A 146 7.26 1.02 0.98
CA ASN A 146 8.28 2.04 1.22
C ASN A 146 8.95 2.49 -0.08
N ILE A 147 9.40 1.56 -0.93
CA ILE A 147 10.03 1.86 -2.22
C ILE A 147 9.05 2.58 -3.16
N LEU A 148 7.81 2.09 -3.29
CA LEU A 148 6.81 2.68 -4.16
C LEU A 148 6.47 4.13 -3.76
N VAL A 149 6.37 4.38 -2.44
CA VAL A 149 6.09 5.72 -1.91
C VAL A 149 7.30 6.64 -2.06
N LEU A 150 8.51 6.13 -1.90
CA LEU A 150 9.74 6.90 -2.10
C LEU A 150 9.90 7.31 -3.56
N ILE A 151 9.64 6.38 -4.50
CA ILE A 151 9.56 6.67 -5.93
C ILE A 151 8.53 7.79 -6.14
N ALA A 152 7.29 7.64 -5.67
CA ALA A 152 6.29 8.68 -5.82
C ALA A 152 6.73 10.04 -5.23
N ALA A 153 7.57 10.08 -4.20
CA ALA A 153 8.08 11.29 -3.55
C ALA A 153 9.22 11.97 -4.31
N THR A 154 10.09 11.25 -5.04
CA THR A 154 11.17 11.86 -5.85
C THR A 154 10.66 12.66 -7.04
N PHE A 155 9.36 12.60 -7.24
CA PHE A 155 8.70 12.86 -8.49
C PHE A 155 7.51 13.82 -8.36
N THR A 156 7.21 14.26 -7.12
CA THR A 156 6.30 15.37 -6.79
C THR A 156 6.83 16.75 -7.23
N GLY A 157 7.72 16.81 -8.23
CA GLY A 157 8.57 17.96 -8.53
C GLY A 157 7.95 19.04 -9.42
N GLU A 158 6.84 18.78 -10.12
CA GLU A 158 6.24 19.76 -11.03
C GLU A 158 4.83 20.16 -10.57
N PRO A 159 4.55 21.46 -10.36
CA PRO A 159 3.20 21.94 -10.08
C PRO A 159 2.37 21.85 -11.37
N ASP A 160 1.59 20.78 -11.49
CA ASP A 160 0.71 20.54 -12.62
C ASP A 160 -0.43 21.59 -12.71
N ILE A 161 -0.77 21.99 -13.94
CA ILE A 161 -1.87 22.90 -14.33
C ILE A 161 -3.23 22.35 -13.83
N ASP A 162 -3.28 21.06 -13.50
CA ASP A 162 -4.40 20.36 -12.86
C ASP A 162 -4.84 20.91 -11.48
N THR A 163 -4.03 21.75 -10.83
CA THR A 163 -4.43 22.42 -9.57
C THR A 163 -5.70 23.26 -9.72
N ALA A 164 -6.01 23.78 -10.92
CA ALA A 164 -7.27 24.47 -11.21
C ALA A 164 -8.46 23.51 -11.42
N VAL A 165 -8.22 22.29 -11.91
CA VAL A 165 -9.24 21.22 -12.09
C VAL A 165 -9.57 20.53 -10.75
N GLN A 166 -8.62 20.50 -9.82
CA GLN A 166 -8.75 19.94 -8.47
C GLN A 166 -9.68 20.74 -7.54
N ALA A 167 -10.16 21.93 -7.97
CA ALA A 167 -11.23 22.68 -7.32
C ALA A 167 -12.62 22.01 -7.43
N ALA A 168 -12.71 20.85 -8.11
CA ALA A 168 -13.89 20.00 -8.11
C ALA A 168 -14.24 19.49 -6.69
N PRO A 169 -15.53 19.44 -6.30
CA PRO A 169 -15.92 19.06 -4.96
C PRO A 169 -15.52 17.61 -4.62
N ALA A 170 -15.26 17.34 -3.33
CA ALA A 170 -14.78 16.06 -2.82
C ALA A 170 -15.68 14.83 -3.12
N TRP A 171 -16.91 15.06 -3.61
CA TRP A 171 -17.87 14.03 -3.99
C TRP A 171 -17.85 13.66 -5.49
N ARG A 172 -17.19 14.42 -6.38
CA ARG A 172 -17.12 14.06 -7.80
C ARG A 172 -16.32 12.76 -7.95
N LEU A 173 -16.97 11.70 -8.42
CA LEU A 173 -16.31 10.43 -8.76
C LEU A 173 -15.58 10.60 -10.07
N ASP A 174 -14.30 10.91 -9.97
CA ASP A 174 -13.38 10.94 -11.11
C ASP A 174 -12.63 9.60 -11.21
N ALA A 175 -11.95 9.39 -12.34
CA ALA A 175 -11.27 8.13 -12.63
C ALA A 175 -10.32 7.69 -11.50
N GLY A 176 -9.66 8.63 -10.83
CA GLY A 176 -8.79 8.34 -9.70
C GLY A 176 -9.52 7.81 -8.46
N ARG A 177 -10.62 8.45 -8.05
CA ARG A 177 -11.45 7.95 -6.94
C ARG A 177 -12.09 6.60 -7.27
N ILE A 178 -12.52 6.40 -8.52
CA ILE A 178 -13.03 5.11 -9.01
C ILE A 178 -11.96 4.03 -8.87
N ALA A 179 -10.72 4.29 -9.27
CA ALA A 179 -9.62 3.34 -9.16
C ALA A 179 -9.36 2.93 -7.69
N VAL A 180 -9.40 3.87 -6.74
CA VAL A 180 -9.30 3.56 -5.30
C VAL A 180 -10.41 2.59 -4.87
N VAL A 181 -11.67 2.90 -5.18
CA VAL A 181 -12.80 2.04 -4.80
C VAL A 181 -12.67 0.65 -5.43
N VAL A 182 -12.34 0.58 -6.72
CA VAL A 182 -12.19 -0.69 -7.45
C VAL A 182 -11.10 -1.56 -6.84
N ILE A 183 -9.95 -0.99 -6.47
CA ILE A 183 -8.87 -1.73 -5.81
C ILE A 183 -9.34 -2.26 -4.46
N ILE A 184 -9.94 -1.41 -3.62
CA ILE A 184 -10.39 -1.81 -2.28
C ILE A 184 -11.46 -2.89 -2.36
N VAL A 185 -12.53 -2.64 -3.14
CA VAL A 185 -13.64 -3.57 -3.31
C VAL A 185 -13.15 -4.86 -3.96
N GLY A 186 -12.29 -4.78 -4.98
CA GLY A 186 -11.73 -5.95 -5.65
C GLY A 186 -10.95 -6.85 -4.70
N VAL A 187 -10.07 -6.28 -3.87
CA VAL A 187 -9.30 -7.04 -2.88
C VAL A 187 -10.20 -7.64 -1.81
N VAL A 188 -11.17 -6.88 -1.30
CA VAL A 188 -12.12 -7.38 -0.28
C VAL A 188 -13.00 -8.50 -0.84
N LEU A 189 -13.51 -8.36 -2.07
CA LEU A 189 -14.29 -9.41 -2.73
C LEU A 189 -13.44 -10.67 -2.97
N ALA A 190 -12.19 -10.51 -3.40
CA ALA A 190 -11.27 -11.63 -3.55
C ALA A 190 -11.02 -12.36 -2.22
N PHE A 191 -10.87 -11.61 -1.12
CA PHE A 191 -10.76 -12.16 0.22
C PHE A 191 -12.02 -12.93 0.65
N VAL A 192 -13.20 -12.32 0.51
CA VAL A 192 -14.48 -12.94 0.89
C VAL A 192 -14.73 -14.19 0.07
N ALA A 193 -14.52 -14.13 -1.25
CA ALA A 193 -14.66 -15.29 -2.12
C ALA A 193 -13.68 -16.39 -1.73
N GLY A 194 -12.40 -16.06 -1.54
CA GLY A 194 -11.38 -17.02 -1.11
C GLY A 194 -11.71 -17.70 0.22
N ALA A 195 -12.31 -16.99 1.17
CA ALA A 195 -12.76 -17.54 2.44
C ALA A 195 -13.91 -18.55 2.31
N GLN A 196 -14.69 -18.53 1.22
CA GLN A 196 -15.77 -19.50 0.98
C GLN A 196 -15.29 -20.83 0.39
N PHE A 197 -14.06 -20.89 -0.13
CA PHE A 197 -13.50 -22.06 -0.81
C PHE A 197 -12.45 -22.84 0.00
N VAL A 198 -12.24 -22.47 1.27
CA VAL A 198 -11.29 -23.13 2.20
C VAL A 198 -12.03 -23.87 3.30
#